data_AF-H0J0N2-F1
#
_entry.id   AF-H0J0N2-F1
#
_cell.length_a   1.000
_cell.length_b   1.000
_cell.length_c   1.000
_cell.angle_alpha   90.00
_cell.angle_beta   90.00
_cell.angle_gamma   90.00
#
_symmetry.space_group_name_H-M   'P 1'
#
loop_
_entity.id
_entity.type
_entity.pdbx_description
1 polymer ?
#
loop_
_entity_poly.entity_id
_entity_poly.type
_entity_poly.pdbx_seq_one_letter_code
_entity_poly.pdbx_strand_id
1 'polypeptide(L)' 'MQQTFETWITPIMVGGLIIFMCFIIWDLAKKSNAGKFGTIMLFVVLGAGMLGYILKVVITWLIEGRGV' A
#
# COMPACT_ATOMS: atom_id res chain seq x y z
N MET A 1 -24.90 -13.03 -9.03
CA MET A 1 -23.74 -13.95 -8.80
C MET A 1 -22.45 -13.39 -9.40
N GLN A 2 -22.43 -12.86 -10.64
CA GLN A 2 -21.20 -12.29 -11.21
C GLN A 2 -20.69 -11.02 -10.47
N GLN A 3 -21.58 -10.10 -10.08
CA GLN A 3 -21.16 -8.85 -9.43
C GLN A 3 -20.45 -9.06 -8.10
N THR A 4 -20.93 -9.99 -7.26
CA THR A 4 -20.29 -10.33 -5.98
C THR A 4 -18.88 -10.89 -6.18
N PHE A 5 -18.63 -11.60 -7.27
CA PHE A 5 -17.30 -12.13 -7.55
C PHE A 5 -16.33 -11.01 -7.94
N GLU A 6 -16.78 -10.09 -8.80
CA GLU A 6 -16.02 -8.90 -9.21
C GLU A 6 -15.67 -7.99 -8.03
N THR A 7 -16.62 -7.73 -7.12
CA THR A 7 -16.41 -6.85 -5.95
C THR A 7 -15.38 -7.40 -4.97
N TRP A 8 -15.23 -8.72 -4.87
CA TRP A 8 -14.26 -9.33 -3.98
C TRP A 8 -12.90 -9.54 -4.66
N ILE A 9 -12.89 -9.91 -5.94
CA ILE A 9 -11.64 -10.27 -6.64
C ILE A 9 -10.82 -9.03 -7.04
N THR A 10 -11.47 -7.94 -7.44
CA THR A 10 -10.78 -6.70 -7.83
C THR A 10 -9.96 -6.08 -6.69
N PRO A 11 -10.48 -5.86 -5.46
CA PRO A 11 -9.66 -5.31 -4.38
C PRO A 11 -8.57 -6.27 -3.91
N ILE A 12 -8.78 -7.59 -4.00
CA ILE A 12 -7.75 -8.58 -3.64
C ILE A 12 -6.61 -8.58 -4.66
N MET A 13 -6.89 -8.62 -5.96
CA MET A 13 -5.85 -8.56 -7.00
C MET A 13 -5.11 -7.22 -6.98
N VAL A 14 -5.83 -6.11 -6.91
CA VAL A 14 -5.23 -4.77 -6.85
C VAL A 14 -4.44 -4.58 -5.56
N GLY A 15 -4.95 -5.05 -4.42
CA GLY A 15 -4.25 -5.04 -3.14
C GLY A 15 -2.95 -5.85 -3.18
N GLY A 16 -2.99 -7.05 -3.78
CA GLY A 16 -1.79 -7.87 -3.99
C GLY A 16 -0.73 -7.20 -4.85
N LEU A 17 -1.14 -6.54 -5.94
CA LEU A 17 -0.23 -5.77 -6.81
C LEU A 17 0.40 -4.57 -6.08
N ILE A 18 -0.38 -3.85 -5.27
CA ILE A 18 0.13 -2.73 -4.47
C ILE A 18 1.16 -3.22 -3.43
N ILE A 19 0.88 -4.33 -2.76
CA ILE A 19 1.83 -4.96 -1.81
C ILE A 19 3.12 -5.37 -2.53
N PHE A 20 3.01 -5.96 -3.72
CA PHE A 20 4.17 -6.32 -4.53
C PHE A 20 5.01 -5.09 -4.92
N MET A 21 4.36 -3.98 -5.25
CA MET A 21 5.03 -2.70 -5.51
C MET A 21 5.78 -2.19 -4.26
N CYS A 22 5.16 -2.24 -3.08
CA CYS A 22 5.83 -1.88 -1.82
C CYS A 22 7.04 -2.78 -1.51
N PHE A 23 6.93 -4.09 -1.78
CA PHE A 23 8.01 -5.05 -1.59
C PHE A 23 9.21 -4.76 -2.51
N ILE A 24 8.95 -4.42 -3.79
CA ILE A 24 10.00 -4.02 -4.73
C ILE A 24 10.72 -2.77 -4.23
N ILE A 25 10.00 -1.75 -3.75
CA ILE A 25 10.62 -0.51 -3.28
C ILE A 25 11.49 -0.79 -2.03
N TRP A 26 11.05 -1.68 -1.15
CA TRP A 26 11.86 -2.13 0.00
C TRP A 26 13.14 -2.87 -0.45
N ASP A 27 13.04 -3.77 -1.43
CA ASP A 27 14.21 -4.48 -1.98
C ASP A 27 15.18 -3.50 -2.66
N LEU A 28 14.68 -2.57 -3.46
CA LEU A 28 15.46 -1.51 -4.11
C LEU A 28 16.14 -0.61 -3.08
N ALA A 29 15.42 -0.21 -2.03
CA ALA A 29 15.95 0.58 -0.92
C ALA A 29 17.15 -0.10 -0.25
N LYS A 30 17.04 -1.41 0.00
CA LYS A 30 18.07 -2.23 0.65
C LYS A 30 19.25 -2.52 -0.29
N LYS A 31 18.98 -2.79 -1.57
CA LYS A 31 19.99 -3.15 -2.58
C LYS A 31 20.75 -1.94 -3.11
N SER A 32 20.16 -0.75 -3.09
CA SER A 32 20.76 0.46 -3.65
C SER A 32 21.91 1.03 -2.81
N ASN A 33 22.24 0.49 -1.61
CA ASN A 33 23.22 1.10 -0.69
C ASN A 33 23.04 2.62 -0.60
N ALA A 34 21.78 3.05 -0.58
CA ALA A 34 21.44 4.46 -0.61
C ALA A 34 22.04 5.07 0.67
N GLY A 35 23.10 5.88 0.52
CA GLY A 35 23.86 6.42 1.66
C GLY A 35 22.96 7.15 2.66
N LYS A 36 23.54 7.72 3.72
CA LYS A 36 22.78 8.36 4.82
C LYS A 36 21.60 9.24 4.38
N PHE A 37 21.74 10.00 3.28
CA PHE A 37 20.66 10.80 2.68
C PHE A 37 19.59 9.98 1.96
N GLY A 38 19.99 8.95 1.21
CA GLY A 38 19.07 8.10 0.46
C GLY A 38 18.23 7.20 1.37
N THR A 39 18.80 6.68 2.46
CA THR A 39 18.03 5.92 3.46
C THR A 39 16.98 6.80 4.14
N ILE A 40 17.28 8.06 4.48
CA ILE A 40 16.31 9.00 5.07
C ILE A 40 15.17 9.30 4.08
N MET A 41 15.50 9.61 2.83
CA MET A 41 14.48 9.92 1.82
C MET A 41 13.64 8.68 1.46
N LEU A 42 14.24 7.49 1.41
CA LEU A 42 13.51 6.23 1.27
C LEU A 42 12.60 5.99 2.46
N PHE A 43 13.05 6.24 3.70
CA PHE A 43 12.22 6.06 4.89
C PHE A 43 11.05 7.06 4.94
N VAL A 44 11.25 8.29 4.45
CA VAL A 44 10.17 9.28 4.35
C VAL A 44 9.17 8.91 3.26
N VAL A 45 9.63 8.52 2.06
CA VAL A 45 8.75 8.17 0.93
C VAL A 45 8.04 6.83 1.14
N LEU A 46 8.76 5.79 1.58
CA LEU A 46 8.16 4.49 1.94
C LEU A 46 7.29 4.61 3.19
N GLY A 47 7.76 5.31 4.21
CA GLY A 47 7.01 5.51 5.45
C GLY A 47 5.72 6.26 5.20
N ALA A 48 5.76 7.37 4.45
CA ALA A 48 4.56 8.12 4.06
C ALA A 48 3.65 7.31 3.12
N GLY A 49 4.21 6.53 2.18
CA GLY A 49 3.42 5.67 1.29
C GLY A 49 2.68 4.57 2.04
N MET A 50 3.34 3.93 3.01
CA MET A 50 2.75 2.89 3.85
C MET A 50 1.73 3.47 4.83
N LEU A 51 2.04 4.61 5.46
CA LEU A 51 1.09 5.36 6.29
C LEU A 51 -0.13 5.82 5.50
N GLY A 52 0.04 6.32 4.29
CA GLY A 52 -1.05 6.77 3.42
C GLY A 52 -1.97 5.63 3.01
N TYR A 53 -1.41 4.45 2.71
CA TYR A 53 -2.19 3.26 2.41
C TYR A 53 -2.97 2.78 3.65
N ILE A 54 -2.31 2.70 4.80
CA ILE A 54 -2.95 2.33 6.07
C ILE A 54 -4.07 3.31 6.42
N LEU A 55 -3.83 4.62 6.31
CA LEU A 55 -4.86 5.64 6.53
C LEU A 55 -6.05 5.44 5.59
N LYS A 56 -5.79 5.20 4.30
CA LYS A 56 -6.85 4.97 3.30
C LYS A 56 -7.68 3.74 3.66
N VAL A 57 -7.06 2.64 4.05
CA VAL A 57 -7.78 1.42 4.48
C VAL A 57 -8.60 1.69 5.72
N VAL A 58 -8.04 2.35 6.73
CA VAL A 58 -8.74 2.70 7.97
C VAL A 58 -9.92 3.63 7.71
N ILE A 59 -9.74 4.65 6.87
CA ILE A 59 -10.81 5.58 6.49
C ILE A 59 -11.89 4.86 5.70
N THR A 60 -11.53 4.02 4.73
CA THR A 60 -12.49 3.19 3.99
C THR A 60 -13.29 2.31 4.95
N TRP A 61 -12.62 1.62 5.88
CA TRP A 61 -13.29 0.78 6.89
C TRP A 61 -14.19 1.59 7.82
N LEU A 62 -13.79 2.82 8.18
CA LEU A 62 -14.58 3.72 9.00
C LEU A 62 -15.81 4.28 8.24
N ILE A 63 -15.68 4.55 6.94
CA ILE A 63 -16.77 5.03 6.08
C ILE A 63 -17.75 3.89 5.81
N GLU A 64 -17.29 2.72 5.39
CA GLU A 64 -18.12 1.53 5.20
C GLU A 64 -18.78 1.07 6.51
N GLY A 65 -18.06 1.16 7.63
CA GLY A 65 -18.61 0.90 8.96
C GLY A 65 -19.64 1.93 9.43
N ARG A 66 -19.68 3.12 8.83
CA ARG A 66 -20.70 4.16 9.11
C ARG A 66 -21.87 4.16 8.11
N GLY A 67 -21.93 3.21 7.18
CA GLY A 67 -23.15 2.93 6.40
C GLY A 67 -23.59 4.05 5.46
N VAL A 68 -22.65 4.61 4.68
CA VAL A 68 -22.95 5.36 3.44
C VAL A 68 -22.28 4.69 2.25
#